data_AF-A0AAQ4F1I1-F1
#
_entry.id   AF-A0AAQ4F1I1-F1
#
_cell.length_a   1.000
_cell.length_b   1.000
_cell.length_c   1.000
_cell.angle_alpha   90.00
_cell.angle_beta   90.00
_cell.angle_gamma   90.00
#
_symmetry.space_group_name_H-M   'P 1'
#
loop_
_entity.id
_entity.type
_entity.pdbx_description
1 polymer ?
#
loop_
_entity_poly.entity_id
_entity_poly.type
_entity_poly.pdbx_seq_one_letter_code
_entity_poly.pdbx_strand_id
1 'polypeptide(L)'
;MQEASVFVFEKRVAEKLHKPKRKETVTEILRFSVRQLDRFKHPKLLTIYHPIEEASETLAFATEPVLGSLANILNCLEDRLPQCLPQEVRDYQFLDIEIKYGLLQIFASQCHAKFRHHSS
;
A
#
# COMPACT_ATOMS: atom_id res chain seq x y z
N MET A 1 23.29 1.24 -4.55
CA MET A 1 21.95 1.84 -4.43
C MET A 1 21.04 0.76 -3.85
N GLN A 2 20.24 1.04 -2.83
CA GLN A 2 19.29 0.06 -2.29
C GLN A 2 18.05 0.05 -3.19
N GLU A 3 17.54 -1.14 -3.53
CA GLU A 3 16.28 -1.26 -4.27
C GLU A 3 15.11 -0.75 -3.42
N ALA A 4 14.16 -0.08 -4.05
CA ALA A 4 13.02 0.53 -3.37
C ALA A 4 11.81 0.58 -4.30
N SER A 5 10.62 0.56 -3.71
CA SER A 5 9.37 0.82 -4.43
C SER A 5 8.92 2.25 -4.15
N VAL A 6 8.64 2.99 -5.23
CA VAL A 6 8.18 4.38 -5.16
C VAL A 6 6.69 4.42 -5.42
N PHE A 7 5.96 5.05 -4.51
CA PHE A 7 4.53 5.28 -4.63
C PHE A 7 4.31 6.73 -5.00
N VAL A 8 3.60 6.98 -6.10
CA VAL A 8 3.27 8.33 -6.57
C VAL A 8 1.76 8.44 -6.72
N PHE A 9 1.19 9.48 -6.13
CA PHE A 9 -0.20 9.84 -6.27
C PHE A 9 -0.33 11.21 -6.94
N GLU A 10 -0.88 11.23 -8.15
CA GLU A 10 -1.24 12.46 -8.85
C GLU A 10 -2.58 12.99 -8.36
N LYS A 11 -2.57 14.19 -7.77
CA LYS A 11 -3.77 14.79 -7.16
C LYS A 11 -4.88 15.06 -8.20
N ARG A 12 -4.51 15.23 -9.47
CA ARG A 12 -5.43 15.40 -10.61
C ARG A 12 -6.34 14.19 -10.82
N VAL A 13 -5.89 12.99 -10.48
CA VAL A 13 -6.72 11.78 -10.58
C VAL A 13 -7.94 11.90 -9.66
N ALA A 14 -7.82 12.58 -8.52
CA ALA A 14 -8.93 12.81 -7.62
C ALA A 14 -9.91 13.90 -8.08
N GLU A 15 -9.54 14.73 -9.06
CA GLU A 15 -10.43 15.74 -9.65
C GLU A 15 -11.54 15.09 -10.50
N LYS A 16 -11.27 13.90 -11.05
CA LYS A 16 -12.26 13.12 -11.82
C LYS A 16 -13.40 12.57 -10.94
N LEU A 17 -13.32 12.70 -9.62
CA LEU A 17 -14.38 12.26 -8.71
C LEU A 17 -15.50 13.30 -8.66
N HIS A 18 -16.74 12.86 -8.90
CA HIS A 18 -17.96 13.67 -8.99
C HIS A 18 -18.33 14.55 -7.76
N LYS A 19 -17.54 14.55 -6.67
CA LYS A 19 -17.87 15.29 -5.43
C LYS A 19 -16.88 16.43 -5.16
N PRO A 20 -17.35 17.67 -4.90
CA PRO A 20 -16.48 18.78 -4.50
C PRO A 20 -15.75 18.46 -3.19
N LYS A 21 -14.53 18.99 -3.02
CA LYS A 21 -13.60 18.79 -1.88
C LYS A 21 -12.99 17.39 -1.73
N ARG A 22 -13.27 16.47 -2.65
CA ARG A 22 -12.78 15.08 -2.53
C ARG A 22 -11.27 14.97 -2.81
N LYS A 23 -10.72 15.84 -3.66
CA LYS A 23 -9.28 15.96 -3.89
C LYS A 23 -8.53 16.25 -2.60
N GLU A 24 -8.93 17.30 -1.89
CA GLU A 24 -8.30 17.72 -0.63
C GLU A 24 -8.44 16.62 0.43
N THR A 25 -9.63 16.02 0.52
CA THR A 25 -9.91 14.95 1.49
C THR A 25 -9.04 13.72 1.23
N VAL A 26 -8.94 13.25 -0.02
CA VAL A 26 -8.10 12.10 -0.38
C VAL A 26 -6.63 12.40 -0.13
N THR A 27 -6.18 13.60 -0.51
CA THR A 27 -4.80 14.04 -0.29
C THR A 27 -4.45 14.04 1.19
N GLU A 28 -5.34 14.57 2.05
CA GLU A 28 -5.14 14.60 3.50
C GLU A 28 -5.11 13.18 4.10
N ILE A 29 -6.04 12.32 3.69
CA ILE A 29 -6.08 10.92 4.15
C ILE A 29 -4.79 10.21 3.80
N LEU A 30 -4.33 10.31 2.54
CA LEU A 30 -3.08 9.67 2.11
C LEU A 30 -1.88 10.20 2.89
N ARG A 31 -1.78 11.53 3.07
CA ARG A 31 -0.70 12.15 3.85
C ARG A 31 -0.69 11.64 5.28
N PHE A 32 -1.86 11.59 5.92
CA PHE A 32 -1.98 11.08 7.29
C PHE A 32 -1.62 9.60 7.37
N SER A 33 -2.12 8.77 6.46
CA SER A 33 -1.86 7.32 6.43
C SER A 33 -0.38 7.00 6.31
N VAL A 34 0.37 7.68 5.42
CA VAL A 34 1.82 7.44 5.26
C VAL A 34 2.60 7.90 6.50
N ARG A 35 2.21 9.03 7.11
CA ARG A 35 2.82 9.48 8.38
C ARG A 35 2.57 8.49 9.54
N GLN A 36 1.37 7.89 9.60
CA GLN A 36 1.10 6.85 10.58
C GLN A 36 1.96 5.61 10.30
N LEU A 37 2.07 5.20 9.04
CA LEU A 37 2.89 4.06 8.64
C LEU A 37 4.36 4.25 9.03
N ASP A 38 4.92 5.44 8.83
CA ASP A 38 6.30 5.78 9.23
C ASP A 38 6.53 5.65 10.74
N ARG A 39 5.51 6.05 11.52
CA ARG A 39 5.52 5.96 12.99
C ARG A 39 5.37 4.51 13.48
N PHE A 40 4.60 3.68 12.77
CA PHE A 40 4.34 2.28 13.15
C PHE A 40 5.34 1.32 12.51
N LYS A 41 6.49 1.16 13.16
CA LYS A 41 7.49 0.17 12.73
C LYS A 41 7.12 -1.22 13.27
N HIS A 42 6.76 -2.13 12.38
CA HIS A 42 6.49 -3.53 12.70
C HIS A 42 6.97 -4.43 11.55
N PRO A 43 7.55 -5.61 11.80
CA PRO A 43 8.03 -6.53 10.76
C PRO A 43 6.94 -7.11 9.82
N LYS A 44 5.68 -6.68 9.98
CA LYS A 44 4.53 -7.09 9.14
C LYS A 44 3.84 -5.89 8.48
N LEU A 45 4.41 -4.69 8.64
CA LEU A 45 3.97 -3.46 7.99
C LEU A 45 5.09 -3.00 7.05
N LEU A 46 4.70 -2.28 6.00
CA LEU A 46 5.66 -1.76 5.04
C LEU A 46 6.65 -0.82 5.72
N THR A 47 7.94 -1.12 5.52
CA THR A 47 9.01 -0.26 6.02
C THR A 47 9.21 0.91 5.07
N ILE A 48 9.06 2.13 5.59
CA ILE A 48 9.33 3.37 4.84
C ILE A 48 10.83 3.64 4.85
N TYR A 49 11.39 3.84 3.65
CA TYR A 49 12.77 4.27 3.45
C TYR A 49 12.85 5.79 3.29
N HIS A 50 11.91 6.37 2.53
CA HIS A 50 11.81 7.81 2.34
C HIS A 50 10.40 8.27 2.72
N PRO A 51 10.27 9.24 3.65
CA PRO A 51 8.99 9.70 4.14
C PRO A 51 8.19 10.38 3.03
N ILE A 52 6.92 10.71 3.33
CA ILE A 52 6.07 11.37 2.35
C ILE A 52 6.55 12.78 2.03
N GLU A 53 6.73 13.04 0.74
CA GLU A 53 6.96 14.36 0.16
C GLU A 53 5.72 14.82 -0.60
N GLU A 54 5.42 16.10 -0.46
CA GLU A 54 4.28 16.72 -1.11
C GLU A 54 4.71 17.87 -2.02
N ALA A 55 4.35 17.75 -3.30
CA ALA A 55 4.41 18.83 -4.26
C ALA A 55 3.01 19.43 -4.48
N SER A 56 2.91 20.49 -5.29
CA SER A 56 1.62 21.08 -5.67
C SER A 56 0.66 20.05 -6.26
N GLU A 57 1.17 19.19 -7.15
CA GLU A 57 0.37 18.27 -7.96
C GLU A 57 0.47 16.80 -7.57
N THR A 58 1.45 16.43 -6.72
CA THR A 58 1.75 15.04 -6.40
C THR A 58 2.02 14.82 -4.91
N LEU A 59 1.81 13.60 -4.47
CA LEU A 59 2.33 13.04 -3.22
C LEU A 59 3.20 11.84 -3.56
N ALA A 60 4.36 11.71 -2.94
CA ALA A 60 5.23 10.56 -3.17
C ALA A 60 5.93 10.09 -1.89
N PHE A 61 6.22 8.80 -1.80
CA PHE A 61 7.05 8.20 -0.74
C PHE A 61 7.72 6.93 -1.26
N ALA A 62 8.75 6.44 -0.57
CA ALA A 62 9.45 5.21 -0.95
C ALA A 62 9.54 4.21 0.21
N THR A 63 9.33 2.93 -0.11
CA THR A 63 9.40 1.83 0.84
C THR A 63 10.45 0.81 0.44
N GLU A 64 10.60 -0.22 1.27
CA GLU A 64 11.16 -1.49 0.84
C GLU A 64 10.56 -1.98 -0.48
N PRO A 65 11.34 -2.70 -1.31
CA PRO A 65 10.87 -3.19 -2.59
C PRO A 65 9.69 -4.14 -2.39
N VAL A 66 8.58 -3.85 -3.08
CA VAL A 66 7.39 -4.68 -3.12
C VAL A 66 7.14 -5.19 -4.53
N LEU A 67 6.68 -6.43 -4.62
CA LEU A 67 6.32 -7.04 -5.90
C LEU A 67 5.06 -6.40 -6.50
N GLY A 68 4.08 -6.10 -5.65
CA GLY A 68 2.78 -5.56 -6.05
C GLY A 68 1.75 -5.80 -4.96
N SER A 69 0.52 -5.37 -5.19
CA SER A 69 -0.58 -5.73 -4.29
C SER A 69 -1.04 -7.16 -4.54
N LEU A 70 -1.67 -7.78 -3.54
CA LEU A 70 -2.27 -9.11 -3.70
C LEU A 70 -3.30 -9.15 -4.84
N ALA A 71 -4.02 -8.06 -5.08
CA ALA A 71 -4.97 -7.96 -6.18
C ALA A 71 -4.29 -7.95 -7.57
N ASN A 72 -3.04 -7.47 -7.66
CA ASN A 72 -2.25 -7.58 -8.89
C ASN A 72 -1.78 -9.02 -9.10
N ILE A 73 -1.26 -9.66 -8.06
CA ILE A 73 -0.75 -11.05 -8.15
C ILE A 73 -1.90 -12.03 -8.46
N LEU A 74 -3.07 -11.85 -7.85
CA LEU A 74 -4.27 -12.66 -8.13
C LEU A 74 -4.98 -12.25 -9.43
N ASN A 75 -4.42 -11.33 -10.19
CA ASN A 75 -4.95 -10.81 -11.45
C ASN A 75 -6.41 -10.31 -11.38
N CYS A 76 -6.85 -9.84 -10.22
CA CYS A 76 -8.24 -9.43 -9.97
C CYS A 76 -8.59 -8.06 -10.54
N LEU A 77 -7.59 -7.27 -10.97
CA LEU A 77 -7.74 -5.88 -11.41
C LEU A 77 -7.19 -5.65 -12.82
N GLU A 78 -6.99 -6.70 -13.61
CA GLU A 78 -6.42 -6.60 -14.96
C GLU A 78 -7.17 -5.62 -15.85
N ASP A 79 -8.50 -5.63 -15.79
CA ASP A 79 -9.36 -4.70 -16.56
C ASP A 79 -9.29 -3.25 -16.08
N ARG A 80 -8.79 -3.01 -14.87
CA ARG A 80 -8.91 -1.71 -14.17
C ARG A 80 -7.57 -1.00 -13.99
N LEU A 81 -6.46 -1.73 -14.01
CA LEU A 81 -5.14 -1.18 -13.77
C LEU A 81 -4.13 -1.79 -14.75
N PRO A 82 -3.35 -0.98 -15.48
CA PRO A 82 -2.21 -1.50 -16.23
C PRO A 82 -1.21 -2.13 -15.25
N GLN A 83 -0.95 -3.43 -15.42
CA GLN A 83 -0.03 -4.18 -14.57
C GLN A 83 1.35 -4.29 -15.22
N CYS A 84 2.34 -3.62 -14.64
CA CYS A 84 3.76 -3.83 -14.95
C CYS A 84 4.35 -4.95 -14.08
N LEU A 85 3.74 -6.14 -14.11
CA LEU A 85 4.28 -7.32 -13.42
C LEU A 85 5.01 -8.24 -14.42
N PRO A 86 6.14 -8.85 -14.03
CA PRO A 86 6.73 -9.93 -14.81
C PRO A 86 5.72 -11.05 -15.08
N GLN A 87 5.84 -11.73 -16.22
CA GLN A 87 4.87 -12.76 -16.62
C GLN A 87 4.84 -13.94 -15.65
N GLU A 88 5.99 -14.27 -15.06
CA GLU A 88 6.14 -15.33 -14.05
C GLU A 88 5.30 -15.06 -12.78
N VAL A 89 5.09 -13.79 -12.44
CA VAL A 89 4.28 -13.37 -11.30
C VAL A 89 2.80 -13.43 -11.62
N ARG A 90 2.43 -13.17 -12.88
CA ARG A 90 1.04 -13.24 -13.34
C ARG A 90 0.53 -14.67 -13.44
N ASP A 91 1.39 -15.58 -13.84
CA ASP A 91 1.06 -17.00 -13.95
C ASP A 91 1.25 -17.75 -12.61
N TYR A 92 1.59 -17.02 -11.54
CA TYR A 92 1.85 -17.62 -10.23
C TYR A 92 0.56 -18.17 -9.60
N GLN A 93 0.59 -19.45 -9.24
CA GLN A 93 -0.46 -20.07 -8.44
C GLN A 93 0.02 -20.28 -7.01
N PHE A 94 -0.67 -19.66 -6.06
CA PHE A 94 -0.38 -19.82 -4.64
C PHE A 94 -0.58 -21.26 -4.19
N LEU A 95 0.39 -21.76 -3.44
CA LEU A 95 0.26 -23.03 -2.73
C LEU A 95 -0.69 -22.87 -1.53
N ASP A 96 -1.40 -23.95 -1.16
CA ASP A 96 -2.29 -23.96 0.01
C ASP A 96 -1.61 -23.46 1.30
N ILE A 97 -0.32 -23.77 1.43
CA ILE A 97 0.49 -23.33 2.57
C ILE A 97 0.65 -21.81 2.57
N GLU A 98 0.96 -21.20 1.43
CA GLU A 98 1.12 -19.76 1.29
C GLU A 98 -0.18 -19.01 1.56
N ILE A 99 -1.32 -19.57 1.10
CA ILE A 99 -2.65 -19.04 1.40
C ILE A 99 -2.91 -19.07 2.91
N LYS A 100 -2.66 -20.21 3.58
CA LYS A 100 -2.86 -20.35 5.02
C LYS A 100 -1.98 -19.40 5.83
N TYR A 101 -0.69 -19.31 5.51
CA TYR A 101 0.24 -18.41 6.20
C TYR A 101 -0.07 -16.94 5.90
N GLY A 102 -0.46 -16.60 4.67
CA GLY A 102 -0.88 -15.25 4.30
C GLY A 102 -2.10 -14.78 5.10
N LEU A 103 -3.13 -15.63 5.19
CA LEU A 103 -4.30 -15.35 6.03
C LEU A 103 -3.91 -15.19 7.51
N LEU A 104 -3.07 -16.09 8.03
CA LEU A 104 -2.57 -16.00 9.40
C LEU A 104 -1.83 -14.68 9.66
N GLN A 105 -1.04 -14.20 8.70
CA GLN A 105 -0.31 -12.93 8.81
C GLN A 105 -1.27 -11.75 8.94
N ILE A 106 -2.35 -11.73 8.15
CA ILE A 106 -3.40 -10.71 8.22
C ILE A 106 -4.08 -10.73 9.59
N PHE A 107 -4.55 -11.88 10.06
CA PHE A 107 -5.20 -11.99 11.37
C PHE A 107 -4.28 -11.61 12.52
N ALA A 108 -3.02 -12.07 12.49
CA ALA A 108 -2.04 -11.74 13.52
C ALA A 108 -1.73 -10.23 13.57
N SER A 109 -1.67 -9.57 12.41
CA SER A 109 -1.48 -8.11 12.36
C SER A 109 -2.63 -7.35 13.04
N GLN A 110 -3.87 -7.82 12.87
CA GLN A 110 -5.05 -7.22 13.48
C GLN A 110 -5.10 -7.44 14.99
N CYS A 111 -4.73 -8.64 15.48
CA CYS A 111 -4.64 -8.92 16.91
C CYS A 111 -3.57 -8.05 17.61
N HIS A 112 -2.40 -7.85 16.98
CA HIS A 112 -1.36 -6.97 17.51
C HIS A 112 -1.80 -5.50 17.57
N ALA A 113 -2.48 -5.01 16.52
CA ALA A 113 -3.02 -3.64 16.52
C ALA A 113 -4.09 -3.45 17.61
N LYS A 114 -4.93 -4.47 17.85
CA LYS A 114 -5.99 -4.44 18.86
C LYS A 114 -5.45 -4.49 20.30
N PHE A 115 -4.35 -5.20 20.55
CA PHE A 115 -3.70 -5.23 21.86
C PHE A 115 -3.12 -3.87 22.27
N ARG A 116 -2.54 -3.10 21.35
CA ARG A 116 -2.04 -1.74 21.67
C ARG A 116 -3.15 -0.76 22.01
N HIS A 117 -4.28 -0.80 21.29
CA HIS A 117 -5.39 0.13 21.54
C HIS A 117 -6.11 -0.08 22.88
N HIS A 118 -5.93 -1.23 23.53
CA HIS A 118 -6.49 -1.52 24.86
C HIS A 118 -5.50 -1.28 26.01
N SER A 119 -4.25 -0.91 25.71
CA SER A 119 -3.18 -0.67 26.68
C SER A 119 -2.71 0.79 26.69
N SER A 120 -3.51 1.72 26.18
CA SER A 120 -3.25 3.17 26.17
C SER A 120 -4.44 3.95 26.74
#